data_AF-A0A926A739-F1
#
_entry.id   AF-A0A926A739-F1
#
_cell.length_a   1.000
_cell.length_b   1.000
_cell.length_c   1.000
_cell.angle_alpha   90.00
_cell.angle_beta   90.00
_cell.angle_gamma   90.00
#
_symmetry.space_group_name_H-M   'P 1'
#
loop_
_entity.id
_entity.type
_entity.pdbx_description
1 polymer ?
#
loop_
_entity_poly.entity_id
_entity_poly.type
_entity_poly.pdbx_seq_one_letter_code
_entity_poly.pdbx_strand_id
1 'polypeptide(L)'
;AREENCLQCHPAQHGPYVFEHEAMREGCSSCHAAHGSVNAKMLTERDSNLCLKCHFQQVRGGDILIGGFNHTTRLQQGSCWTAGCHEAVHGSRVNSSLRY
;
A
#
# COMPACT_ATOMS: atom_id res chain seq x y z
N ALA A 1 -3.38 -16.06 13.38
CA ALA A 1 -4.64 -16.80 13.14
C ALA A 1 -5.33 -16.47 11.80
N ARG A 2 -5.84 -15.24 11.56
CA ARG A 2 -6.53 -14.94 10.27
C ARG A 2 -5.57 -14.82 9.08
N GLU A 3 -4.34 -14.39 9.33
CA GLU A 3 -3.31 -14.15 8.32
C GLU A 3 -2.69 -15.45 7.78
N GLU A 4 -2.44 -16.44 8.64
CA GLU A 4 -1.90 -17.75 8.26
C GLU A 4 -2.73 -18.45 7.19
N ASN A 5 -4.07 -18.32 7.23
CA ASN A 5 -4.95 -18.91 6.24
C ASN A 5 -4.78 -18.28 4.85
N CYS A 6 -4.51 -16.97 4.77
CA CYS A 6 -4.24 -16.31 3.50
C CYS A 6 -2.92 -16.80 2.90
N LEU A 7 -1.92 -17.02 3.75
CA LEU A 7 -0.55 -17.37 3.34
C LEU A 7 -0.39 -18.83 2.91
N GLN A 8 -1.33 -19.71 3.24
CA GLN A 8 -1.37 -21.07 2.68
C GLN A 8 -1.43 -21.05 1.14
N CYS A 9 -2.12 -20.06 0.56
CA CYS A 9 -2.26 -19.90 -0.88
C CYS A 9 -1.48 -18.69 -1.44
N HIS A 10 -1.17 -17.68 -0.62
CA HIS A 10 -0.42 -16.48 -1.02
C HIS A 10 0.94 -16.33 -0.32
N PRO A 11 1.83 -17.33 -0.38
CA PRO A 11 3.10 -17.31 0.35
C PRO A 11 4.04 -16.20 -0.11
N ALA A 12 3.96 -15.79 -1.38
CA ALA A 12 4.77 -14.72 -1.93
C ALA A 12 4.52 -13.35 -1.28
N GLN A 13 3.36 -13.14 -0.61
CA GLN A 13 3.01 -11.83 -0.06
C GLN A 13 3.59 -11.57 1.33
N HIS A 14 4.09 -12.58 2.04
CA HIS A 14 4.61 -12.45 3.40
C HIS A 14 6.11 -12.14 3.48
N GLY A 15 6.83 -12.21 2.36
CA GLY A 15 8.28 -12.00 2.35
C GLY A 15 9.07 -13.27 2.70
N PRO A 16 10.32 -13.16 3.20
CA PRO A 16 10.82 -12.05 4.01
C PRO A 16 11.15 -10.80 3.19
N TYR A 17 10.89 -9.63 3.81
CA TYR A 17 11.21 -8.31 3.29
C TYR A 17 12.20 -7.61 4.22
N VAL A 18 13.11 -6.81 3.67
CA VAL A 18 14.01 -5.96 4.47
C VAL A 18 13.24 -4.77 5.03
N PHE A 19 12.29 -4.27 4.24
CA PHE A 19 11.39 -3.18 4.58
C PHE A 19 9.96 -3.72 4.54
N GLU A 20 9.49 -4.18 5.69
CA GLU A 20 8.09 -4.60 5.86
C GLU A 20 7.16 -3.39 5.75
N HIS A 21 6.00 -3.56 5.11
CA HIS A 21 4.94 -2.60 5.24
C HIS A 21 4.23 -2.84 6.58
N GLU A 22 4.30 -1.87 7.50
CA GLU A 22 3.80 -2.03 8.87
C GLU A 22 2.32 -2.47 8.92
N ALA A 23 1.50 -2.02 7.98
CA ALA A 23 0.09 -2.39 7.86
C ALA A 23 -0.14 -3.91 7.69
N MET A 24 0.88 -4.67 7.26
CA MET A 24 0.80 -6.13 7.20
C MET A 24 0.56 -6.74 8.58
N ARG A 25 1.02 -6.11 9.67
CA ARG A 25 0.76 -6.59 11.04
C ARG A 25 -0.71 -6.51 11.46
N GLU A 26 -1.51 -5.67 10.79
CA GLU A 26 -2.96 -5.60 10.96
C GLU A 26 -3.69 -6.74 10.21
N GLY A 27 -2.95 -7.50 9.40
CA GLY A 27 -3.41 -8.63 8.62
C GLY A 27 -4.02 -8.25 7.27
N CYS A 28 -4.11 -9.21 6.36
CA CYS A 28 -4.51 -8.99 4.95
C CYS A 28 -5.89 -8.30 4.79
N SER A 29 -6.78 -8.46 5.77
CA SER A 29 -8.12 -7.88 5.73
C SER A 29 -8.19 -6.38 6.01
N SER A 30 -7.10 -5.74 6.44
CA SER A 30 -7.02 -4.28 6.53
C SER A 30 -7.18 -3.63 5.15
N CYS A 31 -6.65 -4.30 4.12
CA CYS A 31 -6.67 -3.85 2.72
C CYS A 31 -7.64 -4.64 1.83
N HIS A 32 -7.84 -5.94 2.09
CA HIS A 32 -8.60 -6.83 1.20
C HIS A 32 -9.93 -7.33 1.80
N ALA A 33 -10.95 -7.40 0.96
CA ALA A 33 -12.21 -8.07 1.23
C ALA A 33 -12.18 -9.51 0.68
N ALA A 34 -12.02 -10.50 1.56
CA ALA A 34 -11.84 -11.91 1.18
C ALA A 34 -13.00 -12.52 0.37
N HIS A 35 -14.22 -11.99 0.52
CA HIS A 35 -15.41 -12.47 -0.21
C HIS A 35 -15.68 -11.68 -1.49
N GLY A 36 -14.75 -10.80 -1.89
CA GLY A 36 -14.89 -9.94 -3.05
C GLY A 36 -15.22 -8.49 -2.69
N SER A 37 -14.95 -7.61 -3.65
CA SER A 37 -15.24 -6.17 -3.61
C SER A 37 -15.48 -5.68 -5.03
N VAL A 38 -16.20 -4.56 -5.15
CA VAL A 38 -16.33 -3.83 -6.42
C VAL A 38 -15.00 -3.22 -6.88
N ASN A 39 -14.04 -3.08 -5.96
CA ASN A 39 -12.72 -2.54 -6.24
C ASN A 39 -11.80 -3.63 -6.78
N ALA A 40 -10.93 -3.25 -7.73
CA ALA A 40 -9.90 -4.14 -8.27
C ALA A 40 -9.07 -4.77 -7.15
N LYS A 41 -8.58 -6.00 -7.37
CA LYS A 41 -7.80 -6.78 -6.39
C LYS A 41 -8.53 -7.01 -5.06
N MET A 42 -9.86 -6.94 -5.07
CA MET A 42 -10.71 -7.11 -3.89
C MET A 42 -10.38 -6.11 -2.76
N LEU A 43 -10.00 -4.88 -3.10
CA LEU A 43 -9.63 -3.88 -2.09
C LEU A 43 -10.85 -3.35 -1.33
N THR A 44 -10.66 -3.03 -0.05
CA THR A 44 -11.72 -2.44 0.79
C THR A 44 -12.06 -1.01 0.36
N GLU A 45 -11.09 -0.29 -0.21
CA GLU A 45 -11.27 1.04 -0.78
C GLU A 45 -10.73 1.11 -2.21
N ARG A 46 -11.20 2.11 -2.96
CA ARG A 46 -10.82 2.33 -4.36
C ARG A 46 -9.55 3.18 -4.48
N ASP A 47 -8.67 2.80 -5.43
CA ASP A 47 -7.52 3.59 -5.88
C ASP A 47 -6.66 4.08 -4.68
N SER A 48 -6.15 5.32 -4.74
CA SER A 48 -5.27 5.89 -3.71
C SER A 48 -5.96 6.07 -2.34
N ASN A 49 -7.30 6.01 -2.28
CA ASN A 49 -8.02 6.23 -1.01
C ASN A 49 -7.65 5.19 0.05
N LEU A 50 -7.33 3.96 -0.39
CA LEU A 50 -6.87 2.92 0.53
C LEU A 50 -5.59 3.35 1.26
N CYS A 51 -4.61 3.87 0.52
CA CYS A 51 -3.32 4.31 1.06
C CYS A 51 -3.50 5.51 2.00
N LEU A 52 -4.39 6.43 1.63
CA LEU A 52 -4.68 7.65 2.38
C LEU A 52 -5.38 7.41 3.73
N LYS A 53 -5.90 6.19 3.98
CA LYS A 53 -6.41 5.80 5.32
C LYS A 53 -5.33 5.93 6.40
N CYS A 54 -4.07 5.68 6.03
CA CYS A 54 -2.93 5.72 6.95
C CYS A 54 -1.92 6.80 6.54
N HIS A 55 -1.63 6.94 5.25
CA HIS A 55 -0.72 7.95 4.72
C HIS A 55 -1.44 9.27 4.47
N PHE A 56 -1.68 10.02 5.54
CA PHE A 56 -2.44 11.27 5.48
C PHE A 56 -1.83 12.29 4.50
N GLN A 57 -2.70 12.91 3.70
CA GLN A 57 -2.35 13.99 2.79
C GLN A 57 -2.44 15.34 3.49
N GLN A 58 -1.35 16.11 3.45
CA GLN A 58 -1.26 17.46 3.99
C GLN A 58 -0.92 18.45 2.88
N VAL A 59 -1.60 19.58 2.82
CA VAL A 59 -1.26 20.67 1.89
C VAL A 59 -0.61 21.80 2.67
N ARG A 60 0.62 22.18 2.31
CA ARG A 60 1.37 23.25 2.99
C ARG A 60 2.07 24.12 1.96
N GLY A 61 1.64 25.38 1.82
CA GLY A 61 2.31 26.35 0.94
C GLY A 61 2.31 25.95 -0.54
N GLY A 62 1.31 25.19 -1.00
CA GLY A 62 1.23 24.66 -2.36
C GLY A 62 1.85 23.28 -2.53
N ASP A 63 2.59 22.78 -1.53
CA ASP A 63 3.10 21.42 -1.54
C ASP A 63 2.07 20.41 -1.02
N ILE A 64 1.97 19.27 -1.70
CA ILE A 64 1.20 18.11 -1.25
C ILE A 64 2.17 17.13 -0.60
N LEU A 65 2.05 16.95 0.71
CA LEU A 65 2.81 15.98 1.49
C LEU A 65 1.95 14.75 1.74
N ILE A 66 2.49 13.56 1.48
CA ILE A 66 1.83 12.27 1.77
C ILE A 66 2.85 11.43 2.53
N GLY A 67 2.47 10.94 3.72
CA GLY A 67 3.39 10.22 4.60
C GLY A 67 4.64 11.02 4.96
N GLY A 68 4.53 12.36 5.00
CA GLY A 68 5.66 13.26 5.31
C GLY A 68 6.57 13.61 4.13
N PHE A 69 6.37 13.04 2.94
CA PHE A 69 7.17 13.33 1.75
C PHE A 69 6.40 14.17 0.73
N ASN A 70 7.10 15.07 0.04
CA ASN A 70 6.51 15.88 -1.03
C ASN A 70 6.15 15.02 -2.25
N HIS A 71 4.89 15.05 -2.64
CA HIS A 71 4.32 14.31 -3.76
C HIS A 71 3.74 15.23 -4.85
N THR A 72 3.91 16.56 -4.75
CA THR A 72 3.30 17.54 -5.66
C THR A 72 3.51 17.20 -7.14
N THR A 73 4.74 16.88 -7.54
CA THR A 73 5.07 16.49 -8.91
C THR A 73 4.86 15.00 -9.19
N ARG A 74 4.86 14.17 -8.15
CA ARG A 74 4.75 12.70 -8.27
C ARG A 74 3.32 12.26 -8.53
N LEU A 75 2.33 12.96 -7.98
CA LEU A 75 0.91 12.67 -8.21
C LEU A 75 0.51 12.84 -9.68
N GLN A 76 1.26 13.63 -10.45
CA GLN A 76 1.03 13.79 -11.89
C GLN A 76 1.44 12.55 -12.71
N GLN A 77 2.25 11.65 -12.13
CA GLN A 77 2.79 10.48 -12.82
C GLN A 77 1.87 9.26 -12.74
N GLY A 78 0.84 9.29 -11.89
CA GLY A 78 -0.13 8.20 -11.74
C GLY A 78 -0.54 7.98 -10.28
N SER A 79 -1.23 6.86 -10.04
CA SER A 79 -1.63 6.45 -8.69
C SER A 79 -0.43 5.95 -7.88
N CYS A 80 -0.61 5.82 -6.56
CA CYS A 80 0.44 5.41 -5.61
C CYS A 80 1.22 4.17 -6.08
N TRP A 81 0.53 3.14 -6.61
CA TRP A 81 1.17 1.89 -7.06
C TRP A 81 1.29 1.76 -8.58
N THR A 82 0.56 2.53 -9.39
CA THR A 82 0.66 2.42 -10.87
C THR A 82 1.70 3.37 -11.46
N ALA A 83 2.20 4.33 -10.68
CA ALA A 83 3.19 5.32 -11.13
C ALA A 83 4.64 4.81 -11.06
N GLY A 84 4.89 3.51 -10.90
CA GLY A 84 6.25 2.98 -10.74
C GLY A 84 6.91 3.34 -9.41
N CYS A 85 6.13 3.78 -8.41
CA CYS A 85 6.63 4.20 -7.12
C CYS A 85 6.33 3.15 -6.04
N HIS A 86 5.12 3.07 -5.49
CA HIS A 86 4.80 2.12 -4.42
C HIS A 86 4.29 0.79 -4.97
N GLU A 87 5.13 0.05 -5.69
CA GLU A 87 4.73 -1.20 -6.37
C GLU A 87 4.79 -2.43 -5.46
N ALA A 88 5.62 -2.37 -4.41
CA ALA A 88 5.87 -3.47 -3.47
C ALA A 88 5.06 -3.30 -2.18
N VAL A 89 3.74 -3.10 -2.30
CA VAL A 89 2.85 -2.67 -1.19
C VAL A 89 2.71 -3.67 -0.03
N HIS A 90 3.12 -4.93 -0.21
CA HIS A 90 3.16 -5.91 0.87
C HIS A 90 4.52 -5.96 1.60
N GLY A 91 5.53 -5.25 1.08
CA GLY A 91 6.89 -5.17 1.61
C GLY A 91 7.93 -5.14 0.49
N SER A 92 9.06 -4.49 0.74
CA SER A 92 10.16 -4.32 -0.22
C SER A 92 11.49 -4.85 0.32
N ARG A 93 12.37 -5.29 -0.60
CA ARG A 93 13.75 -5.64 -0.30
C ARG A 93 14.75 -4.53 -0.65
N VAL A 94 14.26 -3.43 -1.25
CA VAL A 94 15.11 -2.40 -1.86
C VAL A 94 15.03 -1.08 -1.11
N ASN A 95 13.83 -0.66 -0.66
CA ASN A 95 13.69 0.59 0.09
C ASN A 95 12.44 0.63 0.99
N SER A 96 12.46 1.54 1.97
CA SER A 96 11.37 1.79 2.92
C SER A 96 10.15 2.48 2.32
N SER A 97 10.24 2.98 1.08
CA SER A 97 9.10 3.52 0.34
C SER A 97 8.38 2.44 -0.49
N LEU A 98 8.66 1.16 -0.28
CA LEU A 98 7.93 0.05 -0.90
C LEU A 98 7.98 0.05 -2.43
N ARG A 99 9.16 0.34 -2.99
CA ARG A 99 9.44 0.17 -4.43
C ARG A 99 10.25 -1.10 -4.68
N TYR A 100 10.16 -1.68 -5.88
CA TYR A 100 11.11 -2.70 -6.32
C TYR A 100 12.43 -2.10 -6.79
#